data_AF-A0A7C4GAK2-F1
#
_entry.id   AF-A0A7C4GAK2-F1
#
_cell.length_a   1.000
_cell.length_b   1.000
_cell.length_c   1.000
_cell.angle_alpha   90.00
_cell.angle_beta   90.00
_cell.angle_gamma   90.00
#
_symmetry.space_group_name_H-M   'P 1'
#
loop_
_entity.id
_entity.type
_entity.pdbx_description
1 polymer ?
#
loop_
_entity_poly.entity_id
_entity_poly.type
_entity_poly.pdbx_seq_one_letter_code
_entity_poly.pdbx_strand_id
1 'polypeptide(L)'
;MSYYQLPTEGITSITREKAKNDILSFLKQLDVDVIEVGKCTANVEIRKGYTVYIYPQDLANVQNQLKSFIENECKPRGISKLFVWPVIEGNYRYIFIGFFENKINVEGLLYLYEFIVGIP
;
A
#
# COMPACT_ATOMS: atom_id res chain seq x y z
N MET A 1 40.93 -17.67 6.63
CA MET A 1 39.68 -17.47 5.87
C MET A 1 39.09 -16.15 6.35
N SER A 2 39.26 -15.10 5.56
CA SER A 2 38.73 -13.77 5.91
C SER A 2 37.27 -13.74 5.51
N TYR A 3 36.38 -13.54 6.47
CA TYR A 3 34.96 -13.32 6.20
C TYR A 3 34.85 -11.96 5.50
N TYR A 4 34.56 -11.97 4.21
CA TYR A 4 34.13 -10.76 3.50
C TYR A 4 32.78 -10.33 4.10
N GLN A 5 32.81 -9.35 5.01
CA GLN A 5 31.65 -8.52 5.25
C GLN A 5 31.51 -7.61 4.04
N LEU A 6 30.43 -7.82 3.28
CA LEU A 6 30.00 -6.85 2.27
C LEU A 6 29.79 -5.49 2.96
N PRO A 7 30.32 -4.38 2.41
CA PRO A 7 30.07 -3.06 2.96
C PRO A 7 28.56 -2.80 2.94
N THR A 8 28.00 -2.41 4.07
CA THR A 8 26.61 -1.92 4.20
C THR A 8 26.48 -0.46 3.74
N GLU A 9 27.41 0.01 2.91
CA GLU A 9 27.38 1.34 2.31
C GLU A 9 26.50 1.30 1.06
N GLY A 10 25.29 1.86 1.17
CA GLY A 10 24.55 2.34 -0.01
C GLY A 10 23.05 2.17 -0.03
N ILE A 11 22.42 1.47 0.92
CA ILE A 11 20.95 1.46 1.00
C ILE A 11 20.52 2.71 1.75
N THR A 12 20.40 3.83 1.03
CA THR A 12 19.76 5.02 1.58
C THR A 12 18.29 4.66 1.89
N SER A 13 17.99 4.39 3.16
CA SER A 13 16.62 4.10 3.60
C SER A 13 15.70 5.23 3.12
N ILE A 14 14.72 4.92 2.27
CA ILE A 14 13.69 5.89 1.91
C ILE A 14 12.90 6.22 3.18
N THR A 15 12.74 7.50 3.49
CA THR A 15 11.90 7.91 4.62
C THR A 15 10.44 7.55 4.31
N ARG A 16 9.66 7.20 5.34
CA ARG A 16 8.22 6.95 5.22
C ARG A 16 7.49 8.08 4.48
N GLU A 17 7.87 9.32 4.78
CA GLU A 17 7.25 10.50 4.21
C GLU A 17 7.54 10.64 2.71
N LYS A 18 8.77 10.35 2.29
CA LYS A 18 9.13 10.31 0.86
C LYS A 18 8.34 9.21 0.13
N ALA A 19 8.35 7.98 0.65
CA ALA A 19 7.58 6.87 0.05
C ALA A 19 6.09 7.22 -0.08
N LYS A 20 5.50 7.80 0.97
CA LYS A 20 4.10 8.23 0.96
C LYS A 20 3.84 9.26 -0.12
N ASN A 21 4.67 10.30 -0.20
CA ASN A 21 4.50 11.37 -1.18
C ASN A 21 4.68 10.86 -2.63
N ASP A 22 5.63 9.94 -2.86
CA ASP A 22 5.85 9.31 -4.16
C ASP A 22 4.64 8.45 -4.57
N ILE A 23 4.10 7.64 -3.65
CA ILE A 23 2.88 6.84 -3.85
C ILE A 23 1.69 7.73 -4.16
N LEU A 24 1.45 8.78 -3.35
CA LEU A 24 0.33 9.70 -3.55
C LEU A 24 0.42 10.42 -4.90
N SER A 25 1.63 10.85 -5.28
CA SER A 25 1.86 11.50 -6.57
C SER A 25 1.57 10.56 -7.73
N PHE A 26 1.98 9.29 -7.61
CA PHE A 26 1.68 8.26 -8.60
C PHE A 26 0.18 7.96 -8.69
N LEU A 27 -0.51 7.80 -7.55
CA LEU A 27 -1.94 7.51 -7.53
C LEU A 27 -2.78 8.63 -8.18
N LYS A 28 -2.39 9.90 -7.98
CA LYS A 28 -3.05 11.05 -8.65
C LYS A 28 -2.96 11.00 -10.18
N GLN A 29 -1.97 10.30 -10.75
CA GLN A 29 -1.84 10.12 -12.20
C GLN A 29 -2.78 9.05 -12.76
N LEU A 30 -3.38 8.20 -11.91
CA LEU A 30 -4.15 7.03 -12.32
C LEU A 30 -5.67 7.26 -12.41
N ASP A 31 -6.12 8.52 -12.33
CA ASP A 31 -7.53 8.92 -12.36
C ASP A 31 -8.37 8.24 -11.25
N VAL A 32 -7.81 8.18 -10.04
CA VAL A 32 -8.47 7.67 -8.84
C VAL A 32 -8.48 8.77 -7.78
N ASP A 33 -9.61 8.96 -7.10
CA ASP A 33 -9.70 9.88 -5.96
C ASP A 33 -8.96 9.28 -4.76
N VAL A 34 -8.01 10.01 -4.19
CA VAL A 34 -7.15 9.53 -3.11
C VAL A 34 -7.38 10.37 -1.88
N ILE A 35 -7.81 9.71 -0.80
CA ILE A 35 -8.02 10.35 0.49
C ILE A 35 -7.00 9.82 1.49
N GLU A 36 -6.17 10.73 2.00
CA GLU A 36 -5.32 10.43 3.16
C GLU A 36 -6.17 10.40 4.43
N VAL A 37 -6.08 9.30 5.18
CA VAL A 37 -6.77 9.13 6.46
C VAL A 37 -5.82 8.63 7.53
N GLY A 38 -6.12 8.93 8.80
CA GLY A 38 -5.32 8.45 9.92
C GLY A 38 -5.52 6.96 10.25
N LYS A 39 -6.71 6.42 9.96
CA LYS A 39 -7.06 5.01 10.12
C LYS A 39 -8.32 4.65 9.32
N CYS A 40 -8.41 3.40 8.89
CA CYS A 40 -9.63 2.78 8.38
C CYS A 40 -10.14 1.75 9.39
N THR A 41 -11.41 1.80 9.77
CA THR A 41 -12.01 0.84 10.72
C THR A 41 -13.36 0.39 10.19
N ALA A 42 -13.55 -0.93 10.10
CA ALA A 42 -14.76 -1.56 9.61
C ALA A 42 -14.88 -2.99 10.16
N ASN A 43 -16.11 -3.51 10.22
CA ASN A 43 -16.34 -4.94 10.40
C ASN A 43 -16.21 -5.62 9.02
N VAL A 44 -15.25 -6.54 8.90
CA VAL A 44 -14.82 -7.09 7.60
C VAL A 44 -15.00 -8.60 7.59
N GLU A 45 -15.64 -9.11 6.54
CA GLU A 45 -15.76 -10.56 6.28
C GLU A 45 -14.51 -11.09 5.57
N ILE A 46 -14.05 -10.39 4.53
CA ILE A 46 -12.86 -10.76 3.77
C ILE A 46 -11.86 -9.61 3.72
N ARG A 47 -10.62 -9.92 4.09
CA ARG A 47 -9.47 -9.03 3.96
C ARG A 47 -8.47 -9.60 2.96
N LYS A 48 -8.30 -8.94 1.82
CA LYS A 48 -7.31 -9.32 0.79
C LYS A 48 -6.17 -8.31 0.79
N GLY A 49 -4.99 -8.73 1.27
CA GLY A 49 -3.79 -7.91 1.38
C GLY A 49 -2.69 -8.31 0.39
N TYR A 50 -2.13 -7.32 -0.31
CA TYR A 50 -0.95 -7.49 -1.17
C TYR A 50 0.23 -6.76 -0.54
N THR A 51 1.26 -7.47 -0.08
CA THR A 51 2.38 -6.83 0.64
C THR A 51 3.64 -6.76 -0.20
N VAL A 52 4.25 -5.57 -0.27
CA VAL A 52 5.53 -5.32 -0.94
C VAL A 52 6.45 -4.55 0.00
N TYR A 53 7.72 -4.94 0.08
CA TYR A 53 8.74 -4.19 0.81
C TYR A 53 9.52 -3.29 -0.16
N ILE A 54 9.76 -2.03 0.21
CA ILE A 54 10.46 -1.06 -0.65
C ILE A 54 11.92 -0.90 -0.23
N TYR A 55 12.83 -1.15 -1.17
CA TYR A 55 14.13 -0.48 -1.22
C TYR A 55 14.11 0.61 -2.32
N PRO A 56 15.03 1.60 -2.31
CA PRO A 56 15.01 2.71 -3.27
C PRO A 56 14.94 2.30 -4.74
N GLN A 57 15.59 1.19 -5.10
CA GLN A 57 15.58 0.60 -6.43
C GLN A 57 14.24 -0.05 -6.83
N ASP A 58 13.36 -0.36 -5.87
CA ASP A 58 12.13 -1.12 -6.10
C ASP A 58 10.88 -0.26 -6.34
N LEU A 59 11.03 1.08 -6.34
CA LEU A 59 9.90 2.00 -6.47
C LEU A 59 9.10 1.77 -7.77
N ALA A 60 9.77 1.51 -8.89
CA ALA A 60 9.11 1.22 -10.16
C ALA A 60 8.30 -0.09 -10.11
N ASN A 61 8.81 -1.10 -9.41
CA ASN A 61 8.09 -2.36 -9.22
C ASN A 61 6.84 -2.14 -8.36
N VAL A 62 6.93 -1.34 -7.29
CA VAL A 62 5.78 -0.97 -6.45
C VAL A 62 4.72 -0.26 -7.27
N GLN A 63 5.11 0.71 -8.10
CA GLN A 63 4.20 1.42 -9.00
C GLN A 63 3.49 0.47 -9.96
N ASN A 64 4.21 -0.48 -10.56
CA ASN A 64 3.61 -1.48 -11.45
C ASN A 64 2.61 -2.39 -10.72
N GLN A 65 2.94 -2.83 -9.51
CA GLN A 65 2.05 -3.67 -8.71
C GLN A 65 0.82 -2.90 -8.21
N LEU A 66 1.00 -1.65 -7.80
CA LEU A 66 -0.09 -0.77 -7.40
C LEU A 66 -1.01 -0.45 -8.57
N LYS A 67 -0.46 -0.23 -9.76
CA LYS A 67 -1.24 -0.09 -11.00
C LYS A 67 -2.04 -1.36 -11.29
N SER A 68 -1.41 -2.53 -11.21
CA SER A 68 -2.08 -3.83 -11.38
C SER A 68 -3.20 -4.02 -10.35
N PHE A 69 -2.99 -3.65 -9.09
CA PHE A 69 -4.03 -3.67 -8.05
C PHE A 69 -5.22 -2.78 -8.43
N ILE A 70 -4.96 -1.56 -8.92
CA ILE A 70 -6.03 -0.65 -9.33
C ILE A 70 -6.79 -1.19 -10.55
N GLU A 71 -6.09 -1.69 -11.55
CA GLU A 71 -6.68 -2.19 -12.79
C GLU A 71 -7.47 -3.49 -12.58
N ASN A 72 -7.01 -4.38 -11.69
CA ASN A 72 -7.60 -5.70 -11.50
C ASN A 72 -8.59 -5.77 -10.33
N GLU A 73 -8.40 -4.94 -9.29
CA GLU A 73 -9.27 -4.99 -8.10
C GLU A 73 -10.17 -3.76 -8.00
N CYS A 74 -9.63 -2.54 -8.16
CA CYS A 74 -10.36 -1.28 -7.95
C CYS A 74 -11.36 -0.97 -9.09
N LYS A 75 -10.87 -0.85 -10.34
CA LYS A 75 -11.69 -0.46 -11.51
C LYS A 75 -12.82 -1.44 -11.81
N PRO A 76 -12.62 -2.77 -11.82
CA PRO A 76 -13.70 -3.73 -12.12
C PRO A 76 -14.83 -3.72 -11.10
N ARG A 77 -14.57 -3.19 -9.89
CA ARG A 77 -15.55 -3.05 -8.82
C ARG A 77 -16.24 -1.68 -8.79
N GLY A 78 -15.95 -0.81 -9.76
CA GLY A 78 -16.53 0.54 -9.83
C GLY A 78 -16.05 1.46 -8.70
N ILE A 79 -14.89 1.17 -8.11
CA ILE A 79 -14.33 1.96 -7.02
C ILE A 79 -13.57 3.14 -7.61
N SER A 80 -14.01 4.34 -7.27
CA SER A 80 -13.37 5.60 -7.67
C SER A 80 -12.53 6.22 -6.57
N LYS A 81 -12.56 5.67 -5.34
CA LYS A 81 -11.94 6.24 -4.16
C LYS A 81 -11.04 5.25 -3.46
N LEU A 82 -9.79 5.62 -3.24
CA LEU A 82 -8.80 4.90 -2.45
C LEU A 82 -8.46 5.68 -1.18
N PHE A 83 -8.32 4.94 -0.09
CA PHE A 83 -7.83 5.46 1.18
C PHE A 83 -6.36 5.10 1.34
N VAL A 84 -5.57 6.06 1.84
CA VAL A 84 -4.16 5.84 2.16
C VAL A 84 -3.95 6.15 3.63
N TRP A 85 -3.41 5.20 4.40
CA TRP A 85 -3.16 5.38 5.82
C TRP A 85 -1.85 4.74 6.27
N PRO A 86 -1.07 5.40 7.15
CA PRO A 86 0.14 4.82 7.72
C PRO A 86 -0.20 3.81 8.83
N VAL A 87 0.55 2.73 8.91
CA VAL A 87 0.48 1.75 10.00
C VAL A 87 1.88 1.53 10.57
N ILE A 88 1.97 1.36 11.90
CA ILE A 88 3.22 1.06 12.61
C ILE A 88 2.99 -0.25 13.36
N GLU A 89 3.84 -1.25 13.11
CA GLU A 89 3.81 -2.54 13.79
C GLU A 89 5.22 -2.89 14.27
N GLY A 90 5.45 -2.74 15.58
CA GLY A 90 6.79 -2.85 16.15
C GLY A 90 7.77 -1.86 15.51
N ASN A 91 8.85 -2.37 14.91
CA ASN A 91 9.85 -1.56 14.20
C ASN A 91 9.47 -1.29 12.73
N TYR A 92 8.45 -1.98 12.21
CA TYR A 92 8.06 -1.86 10.81
C TYR A 92 7.11 -0.69 10.60
N ARG A 93 7.33 0.01 9.48
CA ARG A 93 6.47 1.11 9.05
C ARG A 93 5.83 0.72 7.73
N TYR A 94 4.51 0.82 7.68
CA TYR A 94 3.74 0.48 6.50
C TYR A 94 2.94 1.68 6.01
N ILE A 95 2.69 1.68 4.71
CA ILE A 95 1.68 2.52 4.07
C ILE A 95 0.65 1.58 3.48
N PHE A 96 -0.57 1.67 3.98
CA PHE A 96 -1.69 0.89 3.49
C PHE A 96 -2.46 1.74 2.48
N ILE A 97 -2.85 1.12 1.38
CA ILE A 97 -3.63 1.73 0.31
C ILE A 97 -4.78 0.79 0.03
N GLY A 98 -6.03 1.21 0.16
CA GLY A 98 -7.13 0.26 0.03
C GLY A 98 -8.50 0.90 -0.12
N PHE A 99 -9.49 0.03 -0.28
CA PHE A 99 -10.88 0.41 -0.42
C PHE A 99 -11.80 -0.65 0.19
N PHE A 100 -13.01 -0.22 0.51
CA PHE A 100 -14.11 -1.11 0.88
C PHE A 100 -14.97 -1.35 -0.36
N GLU A 101 -15.20 -2.62 -0.70
CA GLU A 101 -16.17 -2.94 -1.74
C GLU A 101 -17.57 -2.57 -1.25
N ASN A 102 -18.38 -1.94 -2.11
CA ASN A 102 -19.76 -1.55 -1.79
C ASN A 102 -20.71 -2.76 -1.85
N LYS A 103 -20.30 -3.87 -1.25
CA LYS A 103 -21.09 -5.07 -1.01
C LYS A 103 -21.04 -5.34 0.49
N ILE A 104 -22.21 -5.34 1.10
CA ILE A 104 -22.40 -5.70 2.50
C ILE A 104 -23.04 -7.08 2.50
N ASN A 105 -22.48 -8.03 3.25
CA ASN A 105 -23.08 -9.35 3.36
C ASN A 105 -24.36 -9.32 4.22
N VAL A 106 -25.05 -10.45 4.35
CA VAL A 106 -26.29 -10.56 5.14
C VAL A 106 -26.12 -10.24 6.64
N GLU A 107 -24.88 -10.22 7.13
CA GLU A 107 -24.52 -9.94 8.53
C GLU A 107 -24.04 -8.50 8.75
N GLY A 108 -24.03 -7.65 7.70
CA GLY A 108 -23.55 -6.27 7.81
C GLY A 108 -22.03 -6.11 7.66
N LEU A 109 -21.31 -7.14 7.21
CA LEU A 109 -19.86 -7.14 7.05
C LEU A 109 -19.43 -6.65 5.66
N LEU A 110 -18.28 -5.98 5.61
CA LEU A 110 -17.68 -5.41 4.40
C LEU A 110 -16.55 -6.30 3.84
N TYR A 111 -16.17 -6.04 2.58
CA TYR A 111 -14.97 -6.61 1.97
C TYR A 111 -13.90 -5.52 1.88
N LEU A 112 -12.71 -5.79 2.45
CA LEU A 112 -11.56 -4.89 2.42
C LEU A 112 -10.51 -5.42 1.45
N TYR A 113 -10.12 -4.58 0.51
CA TYR A 113 -9.00 -4.79 -0.39
C TYR A 113 -7.91 -3.79 -0.07
N GLU A 114 -6.70 -4.27 0.20
CA GLU A 114 -5.58 -3.42 0.56
C GLU A 114 -4.27 -3.87 -0.09
N PHE A 115 -3.48 -2.87 -0.45
CA PHE A 115 -2.11 -2.96 -0.90
C PHE A 115 -1.23 -2.35 0.19
N ILE A 116 -0.33 -3.15 0.75
CA ILE A 116 0.51 -2.84 1.89
C ILE A 116 1.93 -2.63 1.38
N VAL A 117 2.46 -1.46 1.67
CA VAL A 117 3.83 -1.09 1.34
C VAL A 117 4.65 -1.03 2.62
N GLY A 118 5.53 -2.00 2.81
CA GLY A 118 6.49 -2.04 3.91
C GLY A 118 7.72 -1.20 3.62
N ILE A 119 8.14 -0.43 4.61
CA ILE A 119 9.34 0.42 4.56
C ILE A 119 10.26 -0.09 5.68
N PRO A 120 11.41 -0.70 5.33
CA PRO A 120 12.37 -1.24 6.29
C PRO A 120 13.08 -0.14 7.09
#